data_AF-A0A2P5FND7-F1
#
_entry.id   AF-A0A2P5FND7-F1
#
_cell.length_a   1.000
_cell.length_b   1.000
_cell.length_c   1.000
_cell.angle_alpha   90.00
_cell.angle_beta   90.00
_cell.angle_gamma   90.00
#
_symmetry.space_group_name_H-M   'P 1'
#
loop_
_entity.id
_entity.type
_entity.pdbx_description
1 polymer ?
#
loop_
_entity_poly.entity_id
_entity_poly.type
_entity_poly.pdbx_seq_one_letter_code
_entity_poly.pdbx_strand_id
1 'polypeptide(L)'
;MPTMTTKTKTRKATIIIVMMMSRSWVDHKESSMEKLRAEKKRKDDLKKWDDRFTRDMDVDTLCDLLMAADYLDGYELVVLLTQKAASMMRAKTVEEIREMFNIGNDFTPREMEELEKRYQKMGIIIEPLIEPLISN
;
A
#
# COMPACT_ATOMS: atom_id res chain seq x y z
N MET A 1 36.55 -28.31 54.33
CA MET A 1 36.05 -27.59 53.14
C MET A 1 35.31 -26.34 53.60
N PRO A 2 35.57 -25.13 53.08
CA PRO A 2 34.91 -23.92 53.56
C PRO A 2 33.45 -23.86 53.07
N THR A 3 32.51 -23.83 54.01
CA THR A 3 31.07 -23.69 53.73
C THR A 3 30.74 -22.23 53.45
N MET A 4 30.19 -21.93 52.26
CA MET A 4 29.75 -20.58 51.94
C MET A 4 28.68 -20.08 52.92
N THR A 5 28.83 -18.84 53.40
CA THR A 5 27.85 -18.18 54.27
C THR A 5 26.53 -17.95 53.52
N THR A 6 25.42 -17.99 54.25
CA THR A 6 24.05 -17.81 53.73
C THR A 6 23.88 -16.52 52.94
N LYS A 7 24.47 -15.41 53.41
CA LYS A 7 24.43 -14.10 52.73
C LYS A 7 25.07 -14.13 51.33
N THR A 8 26.17 -14.86 51.18
CA THR A 8 26.87 -15.02 49.89
C THR A 8 26.09 -15.92 48.93
N LYS A 9 25.42 -16.96 49.46
CA LYS A 9 24.52 -17.82 48.66
C LYS A 9 23.32 -17.02 48.12
N THR A 10 22.67 -16.19 48.95
CA THR A 10 21.56 -15.33 48.54
C THR A 10 21.96 -14.34 47.45
N ARG A 11 23.10 -13.64 47.63
CA ARG A 11 23.62 -12.69 46.63
C ARG A 11 23.88 -13.37 45.28
N LYS A 12 24.47 -14.57 45.29
CA LYS A 12 24.72 -15.34 44.06
C LYS A 12 23.40 -15.73 43.37
N ALA A 13 22.40 -16.18 44.12
CA ALA A 13 21.09 -16.53 43.57
C ALA A 13 20.39 -15.32 42.93
N THR A 14 20.40 -14.15 43.58
CA THR A 14 19.81 -12.93 43.02
C THR A 14 20.48 -12.51 41.72
N ILE A 15 21.81 -12.55 41.63
CA ILE A 15 22.54 -12.21 40.41
C ILE A 15 22.17 -13.16 39.27
N ILE A 16 22.07 -14.47 39.55
CA ILE A 16 21.66 -15.46 38.54
C ILE A 16 20.24 -15.16 38.05
N ILE A 17 19.29 -14.87 38.95
CA ILE A 17 17.91 -14.53 38.58
C ILE A 17 17.88 -13.30 37.68
N VAL A 18 18.61 -12.24 38.04
CA VAL A 18 18.68 -11.01 37.23
C VAL A 18 19.28 -11.30 35.85
N MET A 19 20.38 -12.06 35.78
CA MET A 19 20.99 -12.46 34.50
C MET A 19 20.02 -13.26 33.62
N MET A 20 19.26 -14.20 34.22
CA MET A 20 18.27 -15.00 33.50
C MET A 20 17.11 -14.13 32.99
N MET A 21 16.60 -13.20 33.80
CA MET A 21 15.56 -12.26 33.38
C MET A 21 16.06 -11.31 32.27
N SER A 22 17.27 -10.78 32.40
CA SER A 22 17.89 -9.93 31.37
C SER A 22 18.05 -10.67 30.05
N ARG A 23 18.53 -11.93 30.09
CA ARG A 23 18.66 -12.75 28.89
C ARG A 23 17.32 -13.05 28.25
N SER A 24 16.34 -13.48 29.05
CA SER A 24 14.97 -13.73 28.55
C SER A 24 14.33 -12.49 27.94
N TRP A 25 14.55 -11.30 28.52
CA TRP A 25 14.05 -10.05 27.96
C TRP A 25 14.74 -9.69 26.64
N VAL A 26 16.06 -9.88 26.55
CA VAL A 26 16.82 -9.67 25.31
C VAL A 26 16.33 -10.62 24.22
N ASP A 27 16.22 -11.92 24.50
CA ASP A 27 15.77 -12.93 23.54
C ASP A 27 14.34 -12.64 23.05
N HIS A 28 13.44 -12.24 23.96
CA HIS A 28 12.07 -11.86 23.60
C HIS A 28 12.04 -10.61 22.71
N LYS A 29 12.85 -9.60 23.04
CA LYS A 29 12.98 -8.38 22.24
C LYS A 29 13.55 -8.68 20.85
N GLU A 30 14.59 -9.50 20.76
CA GLU A 30 15.21 -9.90 19.50
C GLU A 30 14.25 -10.69 18.61
N SER A 31 13.49 -11.64 19.18
CA SER A 31 12.45 -12.37 18.44
C SER A 31 11.37 -11.44 17.88
N SER A 32 10.93 -10.44 18.65
CA SER A 32 9.96 -9.44 18.20
C SER A 32 10.53 -8.58 17.06
N MET A 33 11.79 -8.15 17.20
CA MET A 33 12.49 -7.38 16.17
C MET A 33 12.69 -8.18 14.88
N GLU A 34 12.97 -9.48 14.97
CA GLU A 34 13.13 -10.35 13.81
C GLU A 34 11.80 -10.50 13.05
N LYS A 35 10.68 -10.65 13.75
CA LYS A 35 9.34 -10.66 13.13
C LYS A 35 9.06 -9.36 12.39
N LEU A 36 9.38 -8.21 13.00
CA LEU A 36 9.22 -6.89 12.38
C LEU A 36 10.09 -6.74 11.12
N ARG A 37 11.34 -7.21 11.16
CA ARG A 37 12.24 -7.22 10.00
C ARG A 37 11.73 -8.12 8.89
N ALA A 38 11.27 -9.32 9.23
CA ALA A 38 10.71 -10.26 8.27
C ALA A 38 9.43 -9.71 7.61
N GLU A 39 8.54 -9.08 8.38
CA GLU A 39 7.34 -8.42 7.87
C GLU A 39 7.69 -7.25 6.95
N LYS A 40 8.66 -6.41 7.35
CA LYS A 40 9.15 -5.32 6.50
C LYS A 40 9.72 -5.87 5.19
N LYS A 41 10.53 -6.92 5.24
CA LYS A 41 11.10 -7.56 4.05
C LYS A 41 10.00 -8.10 3.14
N ARG A 42 8.97 -8.75 3.68
CA ARG A 42 7.81 -9.22 2.89
C ARG A 42 7.12 -8.06 2.17
N LYS A 43 6.87 -6.94 2.87
CA LYS A 43 6.27 -5.75 2.26
C LYS A 43 7.13 -5.15 1.16
N ASP A 44 8.45 -5.08 1.37
CA ASP A 44 9.39 -4.58 0.37
C ASP A 44 9.43 -5.50 -0.86
N ASP A 45 9.37 -6.82 -0.68
CA ASP A 45 9.36 -7.79 -1.77
C ASP A 45 8.02 -7.80 -2.55
N LEU A 46 6.89 -7.61 -1.86
CA LEU A 46 5.58 -7.42 -2.47
C LEU A 46 5.56 -6.15 -3.33
N LYS A 47 6.02 -5.02 -2.79
CA LYS A 47 6.10 -3.76 -3.54
C LYS A 47 6.95 -3.90 -4.81
N LYS A 48 8.10 -4.58 -4.72
CA LYS A 48 8.93 -4.86 -5.91
C LYS A 48 8.21 -5.74 -6.93
N TRP A 49 7.35 -6.64 -6.48
CA TRP A 49 6.54 -7.47 -7.36
C TRP A 49 5.47 -6.63 -8.05
N ASP A 50 4.76 -5.77 -7.30
CA ASP A 50 3.77 -4.82 -7.83
C ASP A 50 4.39 -3.89 -8.90
N ASP A 51 5.59 -3.37 -8.62
CA ASP A 51 6.37 -2.54 -9.55
C ASP A 51 6.84 -3.30 -10.79
N ARG A 52 6.98 -4.63 -10.71
CA ARG A 52 7.29 -5.47 -11.90
C ARG A 52 6.03 -5.77 -12.68
N PHE A 53 4.95 -6.11 -11.99
CA PHE A 53 3.66 -6.46 -12.57
C PHE A 53 3.11 -5.31 -13.42
N THR A 54 3.18 -4.08 -12.90
CA THR A 54 2.61 -2.89 -13.55
C THR A 54 3.56 -2.15 -14.49
N ARG A 55 4.79 -2.65 -14.70
CA ARG A 55 5.83 -1.93 -15.45
C ARG A 55 5.48 -1.75 -16.92
N ASP A 56 5.18 -2.88 -17.57
CA ASP A 56 5.04 -3.01 -19.02
C ASP A 56 3.57 -3.19 -19.43
N MET A 57 2.64 -2.74 -18.61
CA MET A 57 1.22 -2.70 -18.96
C MET A 57 0.94 -1.53 -19.90
N ASP A 58 0.25 -1.81 -20.99
CA ASP A 58 -0.40 -0.78 -21.79
C ASP A 58 -1.68 -0.26 -21.11
N VAL A 59 -2.23 0.82 -21.65
CA VAL A 59 -3.40 1.50 -21.10
C VAL A 59 -4.65 0.61 -21.21
N ASP A 60 -4.81 -0.08 -22.33
CA ASP A 60 -5.97 -0.94 -22.60
C ASP A 60 -6.04 -2.11 -21.62
N THR A 61 -4.93 -2.83 -21.42
CA THR A 61 -4.83 -3.92 -20.45
C THR A 61 -5.04 -3.42 -19.02
N LEU A 62 -4.55 -2.22 -18.70
CA LEU A 62 -4.75 -1.62 -17.37
C LEU A 62 -6.24 -1.32 -17.12
N CYS A 63 -6.94 -0.77 -18.11
CA CYS A 63 -8.38 -0.49 -18.03
C CYS A 63 -9.20 -1.77 -17.90
N ASP A 64 -8.93 -2.79 -18.73
CA ASP A 64 -9.61 -4.09 -18.68
C ASP A 64 -9.41 -4.79 -17.34
N LEU A 65 -8.18 -4.78 -16.83
CA LEU A 65 -7.85 -5.40 -15.55
C LEU A 65 -8.48 -4.64 -14.38
N LEU A 66 -8.56 -3.31 -14.46
CA LEU A 66 -9.24 -2.50 -13.44
C LEU A 66 -10.73 -2.82 -13.39
N MET A 67 -11.40 -2.92 -14.54
CA MET A 67 -12.81 -3.32 -14.61
C MET A 67 -13.03 -4.74 -14.06
N ALA A 68 -12.16 -5.68 -14.41
CA ALA A 68 -12.22 -7.04 -13.89
C ALA A 68 -12.01 -7.09 -12.36
N ALA A 69 -11.08 -6.29 -11.84
CA ALA A 69 -10.79 -6.19 -10.41
C ALA A 69 -11.96 -5.59 -9.63
N ASP A 70 -12.61 -4.54 -10.16
CA ASP A 70 -13.82 -3.94 -9.58
C ASP A 70 -14.99 -4.95 -9.57
N TYR A 71 -15.19 -5.68 -10.67
CA TYR A 71 -16.22 -6.70 -10.76
C TYR A 71 -16.05 -7.85 -9.75
N LEU A 72 -14.80 -8.24 -9.44
CA LEU A 72 -14.46 -9.31 -8.52
C LEU A 72 -14.31 -8.86 -7.05
N ASP A 73 -14.59 -7.58 -6.74
CA ASP A 73 -14.40 -6.96 -5.41
C ASP A 73 -12.95 -7.05 -4.89
N GLY A 74 -11.98 -6.96 -5.82
CA GLY A 74 -10.55 -7.04 -5.55
C GLY A 74 -9.95 -5.70 -5.11
N TYR A 75 -10.32 -5.19 -3.93
CA TYR A 75 -9.94 -3.84 -3.45
C TYR A 75 -8.44 -3.52 -3.57
N GLU A 76 -7.55 -4.43 -3.14
CA GLU A 76 -6.09 -4.19 -3.19
C GLU A 76 -5.57 -4.05 -4.62
N LEU A 77 -6.12 -4.83 -5.56
CA LEU A 77 -5.75 -4.76 -6.98
C LEU A 77 -6.28 -3.48 -7.63
N VAL A 78 -7.52 -3.09 -7.31
CA VAL A 78 -8.10 -1.81 -7.74
C VAL A 78 -7.23 -0.64 -7.28
N VAL A 79 -6.79 -0.63 -6.02
CA VAL A 79 -5.91 0.41 -5.48
C VAL A 79 -4.56 0.43 -6.22
N LEU A 80 -3.95 -0.73 -6.45
CA LEU A 80 -2.67 -0.82 -7.18
C LEU A 80 -2.77 -0.27 -8.61
N LEU A 81 -3.78 -0.70 -9.36
CA LEU A 81 -3.97 -0.28 -10.75
C LEU A 81 -4.33 1.20 -10.85
N THR A 82 -5.15 1.71 -9.92
CA THR A 82 -5.47 3.15 -9.84
C THR A 82 -4.22 3.99 -9.56
N GLN A 83 -3.33 3.53 -8.67
CA GLN A 83 -2.06 4.21 -8.41
C GLN A 83 -1.16 4.24 -9.66
N LYS A 84 -1.12 3.14 -10.41
CA LYS A 84 -0.38 3.09 -11.69
C LYS A 84 -0.97 4.06 -12.71
N ALA A 85 -2.29 4.09 -12.88
CA ALA A 85 -2.98 5.02 -13.77
C ALA A 85 -2.66 6.47 -13.41
N ALA A 86 -2.77 6.82 -12.13
CA ALA A 86 -2.41 8.15 -11.62
C ALA A 86 -0.94 8.51 -11.89
N SER A 87 -0.03 7.53 -11.81
CA SER A 87 1.38 7.75 -12.16
C SER A 87 1.60 7.97 -13.66
N MET A 88 0.78 7.39 -14.53
CA MET A 88 0.86 7.60 -15.99
C MET A 88 0.31 8.95 -16.40
N MET A 89 -0.71 9.45 -15.70
CA MET A 89 -1.28 10.79 -15.90
C MET A 89 -0.39 11.90 -15.35
N ARG A 90 0.44 11.59 -14.35
CA ARG A 90 1.32 12.57 -13.72
C ARG A 90 2.28 13.18 -14.75
N ALA A 91 2.37 14.51 -14.75
CA ALA A 91 3.23 15.30 -15.63
C ALA A 91 2.88 15.26 -17.13
N LYS A 92 1.69 14.76 -17.49
CA LYS A 92 1.13 14.87 -18.84
C LYS A 92 0.15 16.04 -18.94
N THR A 93 0.03 16.62 -20.14
CA THR A 93 -1.02 17.61 -20.42
C THR A 93 -2.38 16.93 -20.62
N VAL A 94 -3.46 17.72 -20.59
CA VAL A 94 -4.83 17.22 -20.79
C VAL A 94 -4.96 16.55 -22.15
N GLU A 95 -4.34 17.10 -23.18
CA GLU A 95 -4.34 16.59 -24.54
C GLU A 95 -3.61 15.24 -24.65
N GLU A 96 -2.44 15.12 -24.01
CA GLU A 96 -1.68 13.87 -23.97
C GLU A 96 -2.41 12.77 -23.19
N ILE A 97 -3.18 13.14 -22.17
CA ILE A 97 -4.03 12.20 -21.42
C ILE A 97 -5.19 11.72 -22.31
N ARG A 98 -5.84 12.63 -23.06
CA ARG A 98 -6.91 12.26 -24.02
C ARG A 98 -6.41 11.28 -25.08
N GLU A 99 -5.24 11.55 -25.66
CA GLU A 99 -4.63 10.67 -26.66
C GLU A 99 -4.21 9.32 -26.05
N MET A 100 -3.61 9.33 -24.85
CA MET A 100 -3.13 8.12 -24.19
C MET A 100 -4.25 7.17 -23.77
N PHE A 101 -5.38 7.70 -23.30
CA PHE A 101 -6.54 6.89 -22.91
C PHE A 101 -7.57 6.76 -24.04
N ASN A 102 -7.26 7.25 -25.24
CA ASN A 102 -8.17 7.30 -26.38
C ASN A 102 -9.56 7.83 -26.00
N ILE A 103 -9.59 8.85 -25.13
CA ILE A 103 -10.81 9.48 -24.65
C ILE A 103 -11.32 10.40 -25.76
N GLY A 104 -12.38 9.97 -26.44
CA GLY A 104 -13.17 10.84 -27.31
C GLY A 104 -13.96 11.86 -26.48
N ASN A 105 -14.45 12.91 -27.11
CA ASN A 105 -15.46 13.77 -26.50
C ASN A 105 -16.86 13.22 -26.83
N ASP A 106 -17.18 12.08 -26.24
CA ASP A 106 -18.36 11.26 -26.55
C ASP A 106 -19.35 11.15 -25.39
N PHE A 107 -19.12 11.86 -24.28
CA PHE A 107 -20.11 11.97 -23.21
C PHE A 107 -21.33 12.78 -23.65
N THR A 108 -22.51 12.15 -23.57
CA THR A 108 -23.77 12.89 -23.69
C THR A 108 -24.00 13.75 -22.44
N PRO A 109 -24.74 14.87 -22.53
CA PRO A 109 -25.04 15.71 -21.37
C PRO A 109 -25.68 14.94 -20.20
N ARG A 110 -26.40 13.86 -20.51
CA ARG A 110 -27.03 12.98 -19.52
C ARG A 110 -26.01 12.10 -18.79
N GLU A 111 -25.06 11.51 -19.51
CA GLU A 111 -24.02 10.66 -18.91
C GLU A 111 -23.09 11.49 -18.02
N MET A 112 -22.78 12.74 -18.41
CA MET A 112 -22.07 13.68 -17.55
C MET A 112 -22.83 13.96 -16.26
N GLU A 113 -24.15 14.24 -16.34
CA GLU A 113 -24.97 14.51 -15.16
C GLU A 113 -25.06 13.28 -14.22
N GLU A 114 -25.15 12.08 -14.78
CA GLU A 114 -25.14 10.83 -14.00
C GLU A 114 -23.77 10.59 -13.33
N LEU A 115 -22.68 10.90 -14.04
CA LEU A 115 -21.32 10.82 -13.54
C LEU A 115 -21.06 11.82 -12.40
N GLU A 116 -21.50 13.07 -12.56
CA GLU A 116 -21.46 14.11 -11.52
C GLU A 116 -22.23 13.68 -10.26
N LYS A 117 -23.45 13.18 -10.42
CA LYS A 117 -24.25 12.64 -9.31
C LYS A 117 -23.54 11.48 -8.61
N ARG A 118 -22.87 10.60 -9.38
CA ARG A 118 -22.11 9.47 -8.83
C ARG A 118 -20.91 9.95 -8.01
N TYR A 119 -20.13 10.90 -8.53
CA TYR A 119 -18.99 11.49 -7.80
C TYR A 119 -19.44 12.25 -6.56
N GLN A 120 -20.51 13.04 -6.65
CA GLN A 120 -21.07 13.78 -5.53
C GLN A 120 -21.60 12.84 -4.44
N LYS A 121 -22.21 11.71 -4.82
CA LYS A 121 -22.64 10.66 -3.88
C LYS A 121 -21.45 9.98 -3.20
N MET A 122 -20.30 9.89 -3.86
CA MET A 122 -19.04 9.36 -3.30
C MET A 122 -18.28 10.40 -2.47
N GLY A 123 -18.74 11.65 -2.40
CA GLY A 123 -18.05 12.73 -1.69
C GLY A 123 -16.75 13.21 -2.37
N ILE A 124 -16.59 12.90 -3.66
CA ILE A 124 -15.43 13.31 -4.46
C ILE A 124 -15.73 14.69 -5.07
N ILE A 125 -14.85 15.66 -4.82
CA ILE A 125 -14.89 16.96 -5.50
C ILE A 125 -14.23 16.77 -6.86
N ILE A 126 -14.96 17.08 -7.93
CA ILE A 126 -14.40 17.13 -9.28
C ILE A 126 -13.43 18.32 -9.29
N GLU A 127 -12.13 18.04 -9.12
CA GLU A 127 -11.10 19.07 -9.17
C GLU A 127 -10.99 19.69 -10.58
N PRO A 128 -10.43 20.92 -10.70
CA PRO A 128 -10.21 21.58 -11.99
C PRO A 128 -9.27 20.81 -12.94
N LEU A 129 -8.71 19.67 -12.52
CA LEU A 129 -7.93 18.77 -13.37
C LEU A 129 -8.79 17.85 -14.24
N ILE A 130 -10.04 17.58 -13.84
CA ILE A 130 -10.96 16.65 -14.53
C ILE A 130 -11.86 17.41 -15.51
N GLU A 131 -12.30 18.63 -15.18
CA GLU A 131 -13.12 19.46 -16.08
C GLU A 131 -12.54 19.59 -17.50
N PRO A 132 -11.22 19.80 -17.70
CA PRO A 132 -10.65 19.89 -19.03
C PRO A 132 -10.60 18.54 -19.76
N LEU A 133 -10.77 17.40 -19.09
CA LEU A 133 -10.88 16.09 -19.74
C LEU A 133 -12.30 15.79 -20.23
N ILE A 134 -13.31 16.44 -19.64
CA ILE A 134 -14.73 16.22 -19.92
C ILE A 134 -15.32 17.36 -20.79
N SER A 135 -14.75 18.57 -20.73
CA SER A 135 -15.19 19.74 -21.51
C SER A 135 -14.55 19.78 -22.91
N ASN A 136 -15.27 20.32 -23.89
CA ASN A 136 -14.80 20.49 -25.28
C ASN A 136 -13.59 21.43 -25.38
#